data_AF-Q2G3B6-F1
#
_entry.id   AF-Q2G3B6-F1
#
_cell.length_a   1.000
_cell.length_b   1.000
_cell.length_c   1.000
_cell.angle_alpha   90.00
_cell.angle_beta   90.00
_cell.angle_gamma   90.00
#
_symmetry.space_group_name_H-M   'P 1'
#
loop_
_entity.id
_entity.type
_entity.pdbx_description
1 polymer ?
#
loop_
_entity_poly.entity_id
_entity_poly.type
_entity_poly.pdbx_seq_one_letter_code
_entity_poly.pdbx_strand_id
1 'polypeptide(L)'
;MSISIFSLVAIVLYLAVAYACSRAARVAKIARRPETERRRWLAFTTFFGALAAFRASNLEEAIRSALREQLIVHGEYFERWSLQAPVAAAALVLLAAGIGALFLVHPARRGRGRLAASIFVADLAVAAQVGLVMLRVISLHAVDALLYRGPHLNWLVDCGATFAVAYAALRYRNLLRAPRG
;
A
#
# COMPACT_ATOMS: atom_id res chain seq x y z
N MET A 1 -8.88 -21.57 -13.47
CA MET A 1 -9.06 -20.67 -12.31
C MET A 1 -9.82 -19.44 -12.76
N SER A 2 -11.04 -19.24 -12.26
CA SER A 2 -11.80 -18.00 -12.50
C SER A 2 -11.26 -16.89 -11.59
N ILE A 3 -10.93 -15.74 -12.18
CA ILE A 3 -10.54 -14.55 -11.40
C ILE A 3 -11.81 -14.00 -10.75
N SER A 4 -11.79 -13.83 -9.42
CA SER A 4 -12.92 -13.20 -8.72
C SER A 4 -13.03 -11.72 -9.10
N ILE A 5 -14.25 -11.18 -9.13
CA ILE A 5 -14.51 -9.76 -9.44
C ILE A 5 -13.69 -8.84 -8.52
N PHE A 6 -13.57 -9.18 -7.24
CA PHE A 6 -12.76 -8.43 -6.28
C PHE A 6 -11.26 -8.43 -6.64
N SER A 7 -10.73 -9.54 -7.16
CA SER A 7 -9.34 -9.61 -7.61
C SER A 7 -9.12 -8.72 -8.84
N LEU A 8 -10.05 -8.74 -9.80
CA LEU A 8 -10.01 -7.89 -10.98
C LEU A 8 -10.04 -6.40 -10.62
N VAL A 9 -10.94 -6.00 -9.71
CA VAL A 9 -11.04 -4.62 -9.22
C VAL A 9 -9.74 -4.16 -8.56
N ALA A 10 -9.14 -5.00 -7.71
CA ALA A 10 -7.86 -4.69 -7.07
C ALA A 10 -6.72 -4.54 -8.10
N ILE A 11 -6.63 -5.43 -9.10
CA ILE A 11 -5.64 -5.34 -10.18
C ILE A 11 -5.77 -4.00 -10.93
N VAL A 12 -6.99 -3.64 -11.34
CA VAL A 12 -7.25 -2.39 -12.05
C VAL A 12 -6.88 -1.18 -11.18
N LEU A 13 -7.23 -1.19 -9.90
CA LEU A 13 -6.86 -0.15 -8.95
C LEU A 13 -5.33 -0.01 -8.83
N TYR A 14 -4.61 -1.10 -8.61
CA TYR A 14 -3.15 -1.07 -8.51
C TYR A 14 -2.48 -0.56 -9.79
N LEU A 15 -2.97 -0.97 -10.96
CA LEU A 15 -2.46 -0.47 -12.24
C LEU A 15 -2.74 1.02 -12.42
N ALA A 16 -3.93 1.50 -12.02
CA ALA A 16 -4.26 2.92 -12.05
C ALA A 16 -3.33 3.75 -11.14
N VAL A 17 -3.03 3.25 -9.94
CA VAL A 17 -2.09 3.90 -9.00
C VAL A 17 -0.65 3.85 -9.52
N ALA A 18 -0.20 2.72 -10.06
CA ALA A 18 1.09 2.61 -10.71
C ALA A 18 1.22 3.63 -11.86
N TYR A 19 0.18 3.77 -12.69
CA TYR A 19 0.14 4.78 -13.74
C TYR A 19 0.23 6.20 -13.18
N ALA A 20 -0.53 6.52 -12.13
CA ALA A 20 -0.48 7.83 -11.48
C ALA A 20 0.92 8.16 -10.92
N CYS A 21 1.58 7.19 -10.27
CA CYS A 21 2.95 7.31 -9.77
C CYS A 21 3.96 7.51 -10.91
N SER A 22 3.80 6.77 -12.02
CA SER A 22 4.67 6.91 -13.19
C SER A 22 4.57 8.32 -13.80
N ARG A 23 3.35 8.88 -13.82
CA ARG A 23 3.10 10.26 -14.26
C ARG A 23 3.73 11.26 -13.30
N ALA A 24 3.68 11.02 -11.99
CA ALA A 24 4.37 11.86 -10.99
C ALA A 24 5.89 11.83 -11.18
N ALA A 25 6.49 10.66 -11.43
CA ALA A 25 7.90 10.52 -11.74
C ALA A 25 8.31 11.29 -13.02
N ARG A 26 7.50 11.21 -14.08
CA ARG A 26 7.73 11.96 -15.33
C ARG A 26 7.66 13.47 -15.10
N VAL A 27 6.66 13.95 -14.36
CA VAL A 27 6.53 15.37 -14.03
C VAL A 27 7.70 15.85 -13.16
N ALA A 28 8.16 15.05 -12.20
CA ALA A 28 9.36 15.35 -11.41
C ALA A 28 10.62 15.50 -12.29
N LYS A 29 10.80 14.61 -13.28
CA LYS A 29 11.90 14.68 -14.24
C LYS A 29 11.84 15.96 -15.08
N ILE A 30 10.68 16.28 -15.66
CA ILE A 30 10.49 17.49 -16.49
C ILE A 30 10.74 18.75 -15.66
N ALA A 31 10.23 18.79 -14.42
CA ALA A 31 10.41 19.91 -13.49
C ALA A 31 11.82 19.99 -12.86
N ARG A 32 12.78 19.16 -13.32
CA ARG A 32 14.17 19.07 -12.82
C ARG A 32 14.25 18.96 -11.29
N ARG A 33 13.33 18.18 -10.70
CA ARG A 33 13.34 17.89 -9.26
C ARG A 33 14.50 16.96 -8.90
N PRO A 34 14.91 16.92 -7.62
CA PRO A 34 15.96 16.01 -7.16
C PRO A 34 15.71 14.58 -7.62
N GLU A 35 16.77 13.88 -8.01
CA GLU A 35 16.65 12.52 -8.55
C GLU A 35 16.04 11.54 -7.54
N THR A 36 16.23 11.80 -6.24
CA THR A 36 15.64 11.04 -5.13
C THR A 36 14.11 11.04 -5.20
N GLU A 37 13.47 12.19 -5.46
CA GLU A 37 12.01 12.29 -5.60
C GLU A 37 11.52 11.45 -6.79
N ARG A 38 12.24 11.50 -7.93
CA ARG A 38 11.94 10.69 -9.12
C ARG A 38 12.08 9.19 -8.83
N ARG A 39 13.16 8.77 -8.17
CA ARG A 39 13.42 7.36 -7.82
C ARG A 39 12.34 6.82 -6.88
N ARG A 40 11.87 7.59 -5.91
CA ARG A 40 10.75 7.20 -5.03
C ARG A 40 9.46 6.94 -5.80
N TRP A 41 9.04 7.87 -6.68
CA TRP A 41 7.84 7.66 -7.50
C TRP A 41 7.95 6.46 -8.46
N LEU A 42 9.15 6.19 -8.98
CA LEU A 42 9.41 4.98 -9.76
C LEU A 42 9.34 3.72 -8.90
N ALA A 43 9.91 3.74 -7.70
CA ALA A 43 9.81 2.63 -6.75
C ALA A 43 8.34 2.31 -6.41
N PHE A 44 7.50 3.33 -6.16
CA PHE A 44 6.06 3.13 -5.95
C PHE A 44 5.37 2.56 -7.19
N THR A 45 5.74 3.03 -8.39
CA THR A 45 5.22 2.47 -9.66
C THR A 45 5.53 0.98 -9.77
N THR A 46 6.78 0.60 -9.53
CA THR A 46 7.23 -0.79 -9.56
C THR A 46 6.53 -1.62 -8.49
N PHE A 47 6.39 -1.09 -7.27
CA PHE A 47 5.69 -1.77 -6.17
C PHE A 47 4.23 -2.09 -6.52
N PHE A 48 3.45 -1.11 -6.94
CA PHE A 48 2.04 -1.35 -7.31
C PHE A 48 1.91 -2.22 -8.58
N GLY A 49 2.83 -2.11 -9.53
CA GLY A 49 2.90 -3.02 -10.68
C GLY A 49 3.17 -4.47 -10.25
N ALA A 50 4.09 -4.67 -9.31
CA ALA A 50 4.36 -5.99 -8.73
C ALA A 50 3.15 -6.53 -7.95
N LEU A 51 2.45 -5.71 -7.18
CA LEU A 51 1.21 -6.11 -6.51
C LEU A 51 0.12 -6.53 -7.50
N ALA A 52 -0.06 -5.80 -8.60
CA ALA A 52 -1.00 -6.17 -9.65
C ALA A 52 -0.64 -7.53 -10.28
N ALA A 53 0.64 -7.76 -10.58
CA ALA A 53 1.12 -9.03 -11.12
C ALA A 53 0.95 -10.18 -10.11
N PHE A 54 1.31 -9.96 -8.85
CA PHE A 54 1.14 -10.90 -7.74
C PHE A 54 -0.33 -11.31 -7.56
N ARG A 55 -1.24 -10.34 -7.74
CA ARG A 55 -2.67 -10.56 -7.65
C ARG A 55 -3.23 -11.32 -8.86
N ALA A 56 -2.73 -11.03 -10.05
CA ALA A 56 -3.15 -11.69 -11.29
C ALA A 56 -2.70 -13.15 -11.37
N SER A 57 -1.55 -13.50 -10.79
CA SER A 57 -1.00 -14.86 -10.80
C SER A 57 -1.57 -15.79 -9.73
N ASN A 58 -2.46 -15.30 -8.85
CA ASN A 58 -2.90 -16.01 -7.65
C ASN A 58 -1.73 -16.52 -6.78
N LEU A 59 -0.56 -15.88 -6.87
CA LEU A 59 0.64 -16.33 -6.15
C LEU A 59 0.44 -16.25 -4.62
N GLU A 60 -0.40 -15.34 -4.15
CA GLU A 60 -0.84 -15.25 -2.76
C GLU A 60 -1.42 -16.58 -2.26
N GLU A 61 -2.30 -17.21 -3.04
CA GLU A 61 -2.97 -18.45 -2.65
C GLU A 61 -2.01 -19.64 -2.70
N ALA A 62 -1.10 -19.66 -3.69
CA ALA A 62 -0.07 -20.68 -3.79
C ALA A 62 0.89 -20.64 -2.58
N ILE A 63 1.38 -19.44 -2.22
CA ILE A 63 2.26 -19.26 -1.05
C ILE A 63 1.51 -19.62 0.23
N ARG A 64 0.28 -19.14 0.40
CA ARG A 64 -0.54 -19.46 1.58
C ARG A 64 -0.77 -20.96 1.73
N SER A 65 -1.05 -21.66 0.63
CA SER A 65 -1.25 -23.11 0.63
C SER A 65 0.03 -23.86 1.01
N ALA A 66 1.18 -23.46 0.45
CA ALA A 66 2.48 -24.06 0.78
C ALA A 66 2.87 -23.83 2.26
N LEU A 67 2.65 -22.62 2.79
CA LEU A 67 2.87 -22.31 4.20
C LEU A 67 1.94 -23.12 5.11
N ARG A 68 0.68 -23.28 4.71
CA ARG A 68 -0.29 -24.09 5.46
C ARG A 68 0.14 -25.53 5.58
N GLU A 69 0.63 -26.11 4.48
CA GLU A 69 1.10 -27.48 4.42
C GLU A 69 2.31 -27.68 5.36
N GLN A 70 3.30 -26.81 5.30
CA GLN A 70 4.46 -26.86 6.20
C GLN A 70 4.05 -26.78 7.68
N LEU A 71 3.12 -25.88 8.01
CA LEU A 71 2.70 -25.68 9.39
C LEU A 71 1.80 -26.79 9.95
N ILE A 72 1.14 -27.58 9.09
CA ILE A 72 0.44 -28.79 9.53
C ILE A 72 1.47 -29.87 9.91
N VAL A 73 2.55 -29.99 9.14
CA VAL A 73 3.60 -30.98 9.37
C VAL A 73 4.33 -30.76 10.71
N HIS A 74 4.51 -29.52 11.15
CA HIS A 74 5.27 -29.20 12.37
C HIS A 74 4.44 -29.18 13.67
N GLY A 75 3.11 -29.35 13.63
CA GLY A 75 2.27 -29.38 14.85
C GLY A 75 2.16 -28.04 15.60
N GLU A 76 2.86 -26.98 15.18
CA GLU A 76 2.88 -25.64 15.79
C GLU A 76 1.64 -24.80 15.40
N TYR A 77 0.45 -25.31 15.68
CA TYR A 77 -0.79 -24.57 15.42
C TYR A 77 -1.07 -23.49 16.48
N PHE A 78 -0.54 -23.63 17.70
CA PHE A 78 -0.90 -22.81 18.86
C PHE A 78 -0.10 -21.50 19.03
N GLU A 79 1.14 -21.40 18.54
CA GLU A 79 1.95 -20.17 18.72
C GLU A 79 1.64 -19.04 17.72
N ARG A 80 0.77 -19.27 16.74
CA ARG A 80 0.56 -18.32 15.62
C ARG A 80 -0.01 -16.97 16.03
N TRP A 81 -0.77 -16.92 17.11
CA TRP A 81 -1.45 -15.71 17.55
C TRP A 81 -0.47 -14.66 18.11
N SER A 82 0.62 -15.11 18.75
CA SER A 82 1.62 -14.22 19.36
C SER A 82 2.42 -13.42 18.32
N LEU A 83 2.62 -13.97 17.13
CA LEU A 83 3.34 -13.30 16.03
C LEU A 83 2.43 -12.45 15.14
N GLN A 84 1.16 -12.84 14.95
CA GLN A 84 0.26 -12.15 14.03
C GLN A 84 -0.34 -10.86 14.62
N ALA A 85 -0.65 -10.84 15.91
CA ALA A 85 -1.28 -9.69 16.56
C ALA A 85 -0.40 -8.41 16.53
N PRO A 86 0.92 -8.47 16.82
CA PRO A 86 1.80 -7.29 16.75
C PRO A 86 1.91 -6.73 15.33
N VAL A 87 1.99 -7.59 14.31
CA VAL A 87 2.09 -7.17 12.91
C VAL A 87 0.81 -6.48 12.44
N ALA A 88 -0.35 -7.03 12.79
CA ALA A 88 -1.65 -6.41 12.48
C ALA A 88 -1.82 -5.05 13.17
N ALA A 89 -1.47 -4.95 14.45
CA ALA A 89 -1.50 -3.70 15.20
C ALA A 89 -0.56 -2.65 14.58
N ALA A 90 0.66 -3.04 14.23
CA ALA A 90 1.62 -2.14 13.58
C ALA A 90 1.10 -1.63 12.22
N ALA A 91 0.52 -2.50 11.40
CA ALA A 91 -0.07 -2.09 10.12
C ALA A 91 -1.23 -1.09 10.31
N LEU A 92 -2.11 -1.32 11.29
CA LEU A 92 -3.23 -0.42 11.60
C LEU A 92 -2.73 0.94 12.10
N VAL A 93 -1.72 0.94 12.98
CA VAL A 93 -1.10 2.16 13.51
C VAL A 93 -0.40 2.94 12.40
N LEU A 94 0.31 2.28 11.49
CA LEU A 94 0.97 2.94 10.35
C LEU A 94 -0.05 3.56 9.38
N LEU A 95 -1.17 2.89 9.13
CA LEU A 95 -2.25 3.45 8.33
C LEU A 95 -2.88 4.67 9.03
N ALA A 96 -3.22 4.54 10.32
CA ALA A 96 -3.79 5.63 11.10
C ALA A 96 -2.82 6.83 11.19
N ALA A 97 -1.51 6.57 11.33
CA ALA A 97 -0.47 7.58 11.30
C ALA A 97 -0.33 8.24 9.93
N GLY A 98 -0.47 7.49 8.83
CA GLY A 98 -0.51 8.01 7.46
C GLY A 98 -1.70 8.93 7.21
N ILE A 99 -2.89 8.52 7.67
CA ILE A 99 -4.11 9.34 7.62
C ILE A 99 -3.96 10.57 8.54
N GLY A 100 -3.45 10.41 9.75
CA GLY A 100 -3.19 11.51 10.68
C GLY A 100 -2.18 12.51 10.12
N ALA A 101 -1.12 12.03 9.46
CA ALA A 101 -0.13 12.88 8.79
C ALA A 101 -0.74 13.68 7.64
N LEU A 102 -1.74 13.15 6.92
CA LEU A 102 -2.47 13.92 5.91
C LEU A 102 -3.16 15.16 6.49
N PHE A 103 -3.76 15.04 7.69
CA PHE A 103 -4.41 16.15 8.39
C PHE A 103 -3.41 17.10 9.05
N LEU A 104 -2.33 16.56 9.63
CA LEU A 104 -1.30 17.35 10.32
C LEU A 104 -0.37 18.12 9.37
N VAL A 105 -0.23 17.67 8.13
CA VAL A 105 0.61 18.36 7.13
C VAL A 105 -0.20 19.41 6.33
N HIS A 106 -1.47 19.62 6.69
CA HIS A 106 -2.30 20.67 6.10
C HIS A 106 -1.81 22.12 6.42
N PRO A 107 -1.14 22.43 7.55
CA PRO A 107 -0.69 23.80 7.84
C PRO A 107 0.79 24.11 7.57
N ALA A 108 1.66 23.13 7.28
CA ALA A 108 3.11 23.36 7.28
C ALA A 108 3.69 23.90 5.95
N ARG A 109 3.60 25.22 5.79
CA ARG A 109 4.54 26.18 5.14
C ARG A 109 4.88 26.02 3.63
N ARG A 110 4.99 27.18 2.97
CA ARG A 110 5.06 27.44 1.52
C ARG A 110 6.12 26.61 0.76
N GLY A 111 5.80 26.27 -0.50
CA GLY A 111 6.76 25.73 -1.48
C GLY A 111 7.16 24.26 -1.28
N ARG A 112 8.45 24.02 -1.01
CA ARG A 112 9.10 22.69 -0.97
C ARG A 112 8.46 21.73 0.05
N GLY A 113 7.93 22.24 1.17
CA GLY A 113 7.32 21.43 2.23
C GLY A 113 6.09 20.64 1.74
N ARG A 114 5.29 21.22 0.84
CA ARG A 114 4.07 20.58 0.32
C ARG A 114 4.36 19.40 -0.61
N LEU A 115 5.47 19.44 -1.35
CA LEU A 115 5.90 18.33 -2.21
C LEU A 115 6.45 17.18 -1.38
N ALA A 116 7.31 17.50 -0.41
CA ALA A 116 7.86 16.52 0.54
C ALA A 116 6.73 15.83 1.33
N ALA A 117 5.72 16.58 1.75
CA ALA A 117 4.52 16.06 2.38
C ALA A 117 3.82 14.97 1.57
N SER A 118 3.60 15.21 0.27
CA SER A 118 2.94 14.21 -0.59
C SER A 118 3.78 12.93 -0.71
N ILE A 119 5.10 13.05 -0.80
CA ILE A 119 5.98 11.87 -0.83
C ILE A 119 5.91 11.13 0.50
N PHE A 120 5.95 11.84 1.63
CA PHE A 120 5.86 11.22 2.96
C PHE A 120 4.56 10.46 3.18
N VAL A 121 3.43 11.02 2.74
CA VAL A 121 2.13 10.30 2.77
C VAL A 121 2.19 9.03 1.92
N ALA A 122 2.78 9.11 0.73
CA ALA A 122 2.93 7.93 -0.13
C ALA A 122 3.84 6.88 0.51
N ASP A 123 4.94 7.29 1.15
CA ASP A 123 5.84 6.40 1.89
C ASP A 123 5.09 5.67 3.02
N LEU A 124 4.29 6.37 3.83
CA LEU A 124 3.49 5.76 4.90
C LEU A 124 2.41 4.81 4.37
N ALA A 125 1.71 5.21 3.31
CA ALA A 125 0.68 4.38 2.70
C ALA A 125 1.25 3.11 2.05
N VAL A 126 2.41 3.21 1.39
CA VAL A 126 3.13 2.04 0.87
C VAL A 126 3.62 1.15 2.01
N ALA A 127 4.15 1.71 3.10
CA ALA A 127 4.55 0.92 4.27
C ALA A 127 3.36 0.16 4.89
N ALA A 128 2.19 0.80 5.01
CA ALA A 128 0.97 0.15 5.45
C ALA A 128 0.56 -0.98 4.49
N GLN A 129 0.67 -0.76 3.18
CA GLN A 129 0.35 -1.77 2.16
C GLN A 129 1.30 -2.98 2.22
N VAL A 130 2.60 -2.75 2.42
CA VAL A 130 3.59 -3.83 2.64
C VAL A 130 3.22 -4.64 3.89
N GLY A 131 2.93 -3.96 5.00
CA GLY A 131 2.50 -4.62 6.24
C GLY A 131 1.23 -5.45 6.03
N LEU A 132 0.26 -4.92 5.29
CA LEU A 132 -0.98 -5.62 4.97
C LEU A 132 -0.72 -6.86 4.09
N VAL A 133 0.12 -6.75 3.07
CA VAL A 133 0.47 -7.89 2.20
C VAL A 133 1.19 -8.98 2.99
N MET A 134 2.14 -8.60 3.86
CA MET A 134 2.82 -9.56 4.74
C MET A 134 1.82 -10.26 5.67
N LEU A 135 0.91 -9.50 6.28
CA LEU A 135 -0.15 -10.06 7.11
C LEU A 135 -1.05 -11.01 6.32
N ARG A 136 -1.39 -10.70 5.07
CA ARG A 136 -2.21 -11.57 4.20
C ARG A 136 -1.53 -12.86 3.81
N VAL A 137 -0.20 -12.83 3.64
CA VAL A 137 0.60 -14.02 3.33
C VAL A 137 0.78 -14.91 4.56
N ILE A 138 1.01 -14.30 5.74
CA ILE A 138 1.27 -15.01 7.00
C ILE A 138 -0.04 -15.43 7.72
N SER A 139 -1.15 -14.73 7.48
CA SER A 139 -2.46 -15.04 8.08
C SER A 139 -2.93 -16.42 7.65
N LEU A 140 -2.98 -17.31 8.64
CA LEU A 140 -3.60 -18.63 8.56
C LEU A 140 -4.74 -18.67 9.58
N HIS A 141 -5.97 -18.48 9.11
CA HIS A 141 -7.26 -18.71 9.80
C HIS A 141 -7.66 -17.80 10.98
N ALA A 142 -6.78 -17.44 11.91
CA ALA A 142 -7.18 -16.68 13.10
C ALA A 142 -7.40 -15.18 12.81
N VAL A 143 -6.48 -14.58 12.04
CA VAL A 143 -6.67 -13.21 11.54
C VAL A 143 -7.73 -13.17 10.45
N ASP A 144 -7.95 -14.27 9.71
CA ASP A 144 -9.09 -14.36 8.80
C ASP A 144 -10.41 -14.25 9.56
N ALA A 145 -10.56 -14.86 10.73
CA ALA A 145 -11.78 -14.68 11.52
C ALA A 145 -11.98 -13.21 11.97
N LEU A 146 -10.91 -12.49 12.32
CA LEU A 146 -11.00 -11.08 12.71
C LEU A 146 -11.20 -10.13 11.50
N LEU A 147 -10.57 -10.42 10.37
CA LEU A 147 -10.67 -9.65 9.12
C LEU A 147 -11.91 -9.98 8.29
N TYR A 148 -12.49 -11.17 8.44
CA TYR A 148 -13.63 -11.67 7.66
C TYR A 148 -14.93 -11.90 8.45
N ARG A 149 -14.95 -12.01 9.79
CA ARG A 149 -16.23 -11.94 10.57
C ARG A 149 -16.67 -10.50 10.86
N GLY A 150 -15.75 -9.53 10.82
CA GLY A 150 -16.04 -8.09 10.91
C GLY A 150 -16.13 -7.42 9.53
N PRO A 151 -16.46 -6.11 9.46
CA PRO A 151 -16.63 -5.39 8.19
C PRO A 151 -15.31 -5.28 7.43
N HIS A 152 -14.96 -6.27 6.60
CA HIS A 152 -13.92 -6.28 5.57
C HIS A 152 -12.76 -5.28 5.78
N LEU A 153 -12.17 -5.26 6.98
CA LEU A 153 -11.24 -4.20 7.40
C LEU A 153 -9.99 -4.21 6.54
N ASN A 154 -9.54 -5.41 6.12
CA ASN A 154 -8.47 -5.60 5.15
C ASN A 154 -8.72 -4.76 3.88
N TRP A 155 -9.92 -4.87 3.32
CA TRP A 155 -10.30 -4.16 2.10
C TRP A 155 -10.33 -2.64 2.31
N LEU A 156 -10.79 -2.18 3.47
CA LEU A 156 -10.79 -0.77 3.82
C LEU A 156 -9.36 -0.21 3.93
N VAL A 157 -8.46 -0.95 4.59
CA VAL A 157 -7.03 -0.59 4.70
C VAL A 157 -6.36 -0.61 3.32
N ASP A 158 -6.61 -1.65 2.53
CA ASP A 158 -6.07 -1.87 1.19
C ASP A 158 -6.45 -0.73 0.24
N CYS A 159 -7.76 -0.45 0.17
CA CYS A 159 -8.30 0.64 -0.64
C CYS A 159 -7.85 2.00 -0.11
N GLY A 160 -7.87 2.21 1.21
CA GLY A 160 -7.44 3.45 1.85
C GLY A 160 -5.98 3.78 1.55
N ALA A 161 -5.07 2.82 1.72
CA ALA A 161 -3.65 2.97 1.39
C ALA A 161 -3.45 3.22 -0.12
N THR A 162 -4.12 2.44 -0.97
CA THR A 162 -4.05 2.58 -2.43
C THR A 162 -4.52 3.98 -2.88
N PHE A 163 -5.66 4.45 -2.38
CA PHE A 163 -6.17 5.79 -2.67
C PHE A 163 -5.30 6.89 -2.07
N ALA A 164 -4.71 6.70 -0.90
CA ALA A 164 -3.79 7.66 -0.30
C ALA A 164 -2.54 7.88 -1.18
N VAL A 165 -1.96 6.82 -1.73
CA VAL A 165 -0.85 6.92 -2.69
C VAL A 165 -1.29 7.63 -3.97
N ALA A 166 -2.46 7.26 -4.52
CA ALA A 166 -3.01 7.90 -5.72
C ALA A 166 -3.22 9.40 -5.51
N TYR A 167 -3.85 9.79 -4.39
CA TYR A 167 -4.07 11.17 -3.99
C TYR A 167 -2.74 11.91 -3.83
N ALA A 168 -1.76 11.33 -3.15
CA ALA A 168 -0.43 11.90 -2.99
C ALA A 168 0.25 12.16 -4.34
N ALA A 169 0.18 11.21 -5.28
CA ALA A 169 0.74 11.35 -6.62
C ALA A 169 0.06 12.47 -7.42
N LEU A 170 -1.27 12.54 -7.36
CA LEU A 170 -2.05 13.60 -8.03
C LEU A 170 -1.76 14.98 -7.42
N ARG A 171 -1.77 15.09 -6.09
CA ARG A 171 -1.45 16.32 -5.36
C ARG A 171 -0.03 16.79 -5.68
N TYR A 172 0.95 15.89 -5.67
CA TYR A 172 2.34 16.20 -6.04
C TYR A 172 2.44 16.78 -7.46
N ARG A 173 1.75 16.18 -8.43
CA ARG A 173 1.70 16.70 -9.81
C ARG A 173 1.04 18.08 -9.89
N ASN A 174 -0.07 18.29 -9.20
CA ASN A 174 -0.78 19.56 -9.20
C ASN A 174 0.06 20.67 -8.57
N LEU A 175 0.76 20.37 -7.48
CA LEU A 175 1.68 21.32 -6.82
C LEU A 175 2.87 21.73 -7.71
N LEU A 176 3.36 20.83 -8.58
CA LEU A 176 4.41 21.16 -9.55
C LEU A 176 3.90 21.96 -10.76
N ARG A 177 2.60 21.91 -11.05
CA ARG A 177 1.97 22.63 -12.17
C ARG A 177 1.41 23.99 -11.76
N ALA A 178 1.11 24.20 -10.48
CA ALA A 178 0.61 25.46 -9.98
C ALA A 178 1.65 26.58 -10.23
N PRO A 179 1.23 27.78 -10.69
CA PRO A 179 2.12 28.93 -10.79
C PRO A 179 2.75 29.19 -9.42
N ARG A 180 4.06 29.41 -9.38
CA ARG A 180 4.72 29.90 -8.16
C ARG A 180 4.28 31.34 -7.96
N GLY A 181 3.14 31.53 -7.30
CA GLY A 181 2.73 32.82 -6.74
C GLY A 181 3.63 33.23 -5.59
#